data_AF-A0A661UR62-F1
#
_entry.id   AF-A0A661UR62-F1
#
_cell.length_a   1.000
_cell.length_b   1.000
_cell.length_c   1.000
_cell.angle_alpha   90.00
_cell.angle_beta   90.00
_cell.angle_gamma   90.00
#
_symmetry.space_group_name_H-M   'P 1'
#
loop_
_entity.id
_entity.type
_entity.pdbx_description
1 polymer ?
#
loop_
_entity_poly.entity_id
_entity_poly.type
_entity_poly.pdbx_seq_one_letter_code
_entity_poly.pdbx_strand_id
1 'polypeptide(L)' 'MSTLLPQEPLQQDPRVKAVFDDIRATRETDFVNNIWRYLAFDADLLERTWAEVKSVMAT' A
#
# COMPACT_ATOMS: atom_id res chain seq x y z
N MET A 1 26.14 12.09 2.33
CA MET A 1 25.70 10.81 1.74
C MET A 1 24.58 10.28 2.60
N SER A 2 23.33 10.30 2.13
CA SER A 2 22.21 9.73 2.89
C SER A 2 22.21 8.22 2.69
N THR A 3 22.60 7.48 3.72
CA THR A 3 22.43 6.04 3.82
C THR A 3 20.96 5.75 4.09
N LEU A 4 20.09 5.94 3.09
CA LEU A 4 18.77 5.35 3.15
C LEU A 4 18.98 3.86 2.94
N LEU A 5 18.94 3.11 4.04
CA LEU A 5 18.85 1.66 4.01
C LEU A 5 17.76 1.29 2.99
N PRO A 6 18.04 0.38 2.06
CA PRO A 6 17.04 -0.03 1.09
C PRO A 6 15.86 -0.62 1.88
N GLN A 7 14.65 -0.11 1.62
CA GLN A 7 13.41 -0.61 2.21
C GLN A 7 13.10 -1.99 1.60
N GLU A 8 13.99 -2.96 1.78
CA GLU A 8 13.95 -4.27 1.13
C GLU A 8 13.11 -5.37 1.80
N PRO A 9 12.50 -5.23 3.00
CA PRO A 9 11.57 -6.26 3.47
C PRO A 9 10.08 -5.96 3.24
N LEU A 10 9.67 -4.72 2.97
CA LEU A 10 8.22 -4.37 2.92
C LEU A 10 7.48 -5.00 1.72
N GLN A 11 8.20 -5.35 0.66
CA GLN A 11 7.63 -6.05 -0.51
C GLN A 11 7.62 -7.58 -0.37
N GLN A 12 8.10 -8.14 0.75
CA GLN A 12 8.17 -9.60 0.95
C GLN A 12 6.82 -10.20 1.34
N ASP A 13 5.87 -9.41 1.85
CA ASP A 13 4.54 -9.91 2.20
C ASP A 13 3.61 -9.90 0.96
N PRO A 14 3.13 -11.08 0.51
CA PRO A 14 2.23 -11.18 -0.64
C PRO A 14 0.93 -10.39 -0.44
N ARG A 15 0.49 -10.17 0.80
CA ARG A 15 -0.71 -9.38 1.13
C ARG A 15 -0.53 -7.90 0.82
N VAL A 16 0.59 -7.32 1.26
CA VAL A 16 0.93 -5.92 0.97
C VAL A 16 1.02 -5.69 -0.53
N LYS A 17 1.64 -6.63 -1.25
CA LYS A 17 1.71 -6.56 -2.71
C LYS A 17 0.31 -6.57 -3.35
N ALA A 18 -0.59 -7.44 -2.89
CA ALA A 18 -1.96 -7.51 -3.41
C ALA A 18 -2.73 -6.20 -3.20
N VAL A 19 -2.60 -5.58 -2.03
CA VAL A 19 -3.23 -4.27 -1.76
C VAL A 19 -2.64 -3.18 -2.65
N PHE A 20 -1.33 -3.15 -2.85
CA PHE A 20 -0.71 -2.14 -3.71
C PHE A 20 -1.12 -2.30 -5.18
N ASP A 21 -1.27 -3.53 -5.65
CA ASP A 21 -1.78 -3.82 -6.99
C ASP A 21 -3.23 -3.32 -7.16
N ASP A 22 -4.08 -3.59 -6.16
CA ASP A 22 -5.48 -3.14 -6.14
C ASP A 22 -5.60 -1.61 -6.07
N ILE A 23 -4.72 -0.93 -5.31
CA ILE A 23 -4.63 0.53 -5.28
C ILE A 23 -4.32 1.10 -6.66
N ARG A 24 -3.37 0.50 -7.38
CA ARG A 24 -3.01 0.95 -8.74
C ARG A 24 -4.12 0.72 -9.73
N ALA A 25 -4.80 -0.43 -9.64
CA ALA A 25 -5.94 -0.77 -10.49
C ALA A 25 -7.14 0.16 -10.24
N THR A 26 -7.46 0.42 -8.97
CA THR A 26 -8.62 1.24 -8.57
C THR A 26 -8.42 2.72 -8.89
N ARG A 27 -7.20 3.24 -8.75
CA ARG A 27 -6.88 4.65 -8.98
C ARG A 27 -6.31 4.93 -10.37
N GLU A 28 -6.16 3.90 -11.20
CA GLU A 28 -5.54 3.98 -12.54
C GLU A 28 -4.21 4.75 -12.52
N THR A 29 -3.38 4.48 -11.51
CA THR A 29 -2.11 5.19 -11.31
C THR A 29 -1.00 4.23 -10.94
N ASP A 30 0.19 4.42 -11.52
CA ASP A 30 1.39 3.67 -11.17
C ASP A 30 1.97 4.08 -9.81
N PHE A 31 1.50 5.20 -9.23
CA PHE A 31 2.04 5.76 -8.02
C PHE A 31 1.23 5.37 -6.77
N VAL A 32 1.81 4.48 -5.97
CA VAL A 32 1.34 4.23 -4.59
C VAL A 32 1.79 5.38 -3.69
N ASN A 33 0.84 6.07 -3.03
CA ASN A 33 1.15 7.18 -2.11
C ASN A 33 2.00 6.69 -0.91
N ASN A 34 2.82 7.59 -0.35
CA ASN A 34 3.67 7.30 0.80
C ASN A 34 2.89 6.81 2.03
N ILE A 35 1.63 7.23 2.21
CA ILE A 35 0.77 6.77 3.31
C ILE A 35 0.59 5.23 3.28
N TRP A 36 0.42 4.66 2.09
CA TRP A 36 0.26 3.22 1.92
C TRP A 36 1.58 2.48 2.13
N ARG A 37 2.71 3.09 1.73
CA ARG A 37 4.05 2.58 2.04
C ARG A 37 4.33 2.59 3.54
N TYR A 38 3.82 3.57 4.27
CA TYR A 38 3.91 3.61 5.72
C TYR A 38 2.99 2.61 6.40
N LEU A 39 1.86 2.23 5.81
CA LEU A 39 0.98 1.19 6.37
C LEU A 39 1.46 -0.24 6.06
N ALA A 40 2.39 -0.40 5.13
CA ALA A 40 2.92 -1.71 4.70
C ALA A 40 3.70 -2.50 5.77
N PHE A 41 3.96 -1.93 6.97
CA PHE A 41 4.53 -2.71 8.07
C PHE A 41 3.51 -3.70 8.66
N ASP A 42 2.22 -3.45 8.48
CA ASP A 42 1.12 -4.28 8.97
C ASP A 42 0.11 -4.50 7.83
N ALA A 43 0.13 -5.71 7.26
CA ALA A 43 -0.72 -6.07 6.14
C ALA A 43 -2.22 -6.05 6.50
N ASP A 44 -2.58 -6.42 7.73
CA ASP A 44 -3.98 -6.49 8.16
C ASP A 44 -4.56 -5.08 8.31
N LEU A 45 -3.78 -4.16 8.89
CA LEU A 45 -4.12 -2.74 8.95
C LEU A 45 -4.25 -2.11 7.56
N LEU A 46 -3.30 -2.42 6.66
CA LEU A 46 -3.30 -1.92 5.29
C LEU A 46 -4.57 -2.35 4.53
N GLU A 47 -4.92 -3.64 4.59
CA GLU A 47 -6.11 -4.19 3.94
C GLU A 47 -7.40 -3.52 4.44
N ARG A 48 -7.58 -3.41 5.77
CA ARG A 48 -8.74 -2.75 6.38
C ARG A 48 -8.87 -1.30 5.95
N THR A 49 -7.77 -0.55 6.04
CA THR A 49 -7.74 0.87 5.67
C THR A 49 -8.07 1.06 4.20
N TRP A 50 -7.56 0.19 3.33
CA TRP A 50 -7.88 0.22 1.89
C TRP A 50 -9.35 -0.09 1.61
N ALA A 51 -9.94 -1.08 2.31
CA ALA A 51 -11.36 -1.40 2.18
C ALA A 51 -12.26 -0.22 2.58
N GLU A 52 -11.94 0.47 3.68
CA GLU A 52 -12.66 1.69 4.10
C GLU A 52 -12.56 2.80 3.04
N VAL A 53 -11.35 3.07 2.54
CA VAL A 53 -11.15 4.07 1.48
C VAL A 53 -11.94 3.72 0.22
N LYS A 54 -11.96 2.44 -0.20
CA LYS A 54 -12.79 1.99 -1.33
C LYS A 54 -14.28 2.23 -1.07
N SER A 55 -14.77 1.97 0.14
CA SER A 55 -16.17 2.23 0.49
C SER A 55 -16.51 3.72 0.39
N VAL A 56 -15.59 4.60 0.75
CA VAL A 56 -15.78 6.06 0.62
C VAL A 56 -15.70 6.50 -0.84
N MET A 57 -14.77 5.94 -1.63
CA MET A 57 -14.65 6.25 -3.07
C MET A 57 -15.83 5.73 -3.91
N ALA A 58 -16.53 4.69 -3.44
CA ALA A 58 -17.71 4.13 -4.09
C ALA A 58 -19.01 4.91 -3.79
N THR A 59 -18.94 5.98 -2.99
CA THR A 59 -20.03 6.93 -2.73
C THR A 59 -19.89 8.13 -3.65
#